data_AF-A0A2J9KQ01-F1
#
_entry.id   AF-A0A2J9KQ01-F1
#
_cell.length_a   1.000
_cell.length_b   1.000
_cell.length_c   1.000
_cell.angle_alpha   90.00
_cell.angle_beta   90.00
_cell.angle_gamma   90.00
#
_symmetry.space_group_name_H-M   'P 1'
#
loop_
_entity.id
_entity.type
_entity.pdbx_description
1 polymer ?
#
loop_
_entity_poly.entity_id
_entity_poly.type
_entity_poly.pdbx_seq_one_letter_code
_entity_poly.pdbx_strand_id
1 'polypeptide(L)'
;MVSNEYEDYFDTVLYDVFYEAGTMLGGWLVAAKREALARGNIAAAAEYEAEHIAMLDERDDVGAFDRVAQIAKIEQWHVRCAELDAQKVLVAS
;
A
#
# COMPACT_ATOMS: atom_id res chain seq x y z
N MET A 1 14.86 -16.76 -6.87
CA MET A 1 14.40 -17.37 -5.61
C MET A 1 13.78 -16.22 -4.85
N VAL A 2 12.44 -16.10 -4.91
CA VAL A 2 11.73 -15.02 -4.22
C VAL A 2 11.85 -15.33 -2.73
N SER A 3 12.31 -14.34 -1.96
CA SER A 3 12.69 -14.50 -0.56
C SER A 3 11.50 -14.97 0.26
N ASN A 4 11.74 -15.98 1.10
CA ASN A 4 10.78 -16.60 2.01
C ASN A 4 10.47 -15.74 3.25
N GLU A 5 10.55 -14.41 3.12
CA GLU A 5 10.73 -13.49 4.24
C GLU A 5 9.61 -13.58 5.27
N TYR A 6 8.39 -13.87 4.82
CA TYR A 6 7.20 -13.88 5.66
C TYR A 6 6.74 -15.29 6.07
N GLU A 7 7.22 -16.35 5.40
CA GLU A 7 6.74 -17.71 5.67
C GLU A 7 7.11 -18.19 7.08
N ASP A 8 8.23 -17.71 7.61
CA ASP A 8 8.73 -18.08 8.94
C ASP A 8 8.11 -17.24 10.07
N TYR A 9 7.29 -16.23 9.75
CA TYR A 9 6.65 -15.38 10.76
C TYR A 9 5.52 -16.13 11.45
N PHE A 10 5.46 -16.02 12.78
CA PHE A 10 4.27 -16.38 13.55
C PHE A 10 3.06 -15.59 13.05
N ASP A 11 1.87 -16.20 13.06
CA ASP A 11 0.64 -15.60 12.51
C ASP A 11 0.34 -14.20 13.08
N THR A 12 0.60 -13.97 14.36
CA THR A 12 0.40 -12.64 14.97
C THR A 12 1.36 -11.60 14.40
N VAL A 13 2.63 -11.97 14.21
CA VAL A 13 3.65 -11.08 13.63
C VAL A 13 3.35 -10.83 12.15
N LEU A 14 2.90 -11.86 11.43
CA LEU A 14 2.51 -11.71 10.02
C LEU A 14 1.34 -10.74 9.87
N TYR A 15 0.32 -10.86 10.74
CA TYR A 15 -0.82 -9.95 10.72
C TYR A 15 -0.42 -8.51 11.03
N ASP A 16 0.46 -8.28 12.02
CA ASP A 16 0.97 -6.94 12.33
C ASP A 16 1.70 -6.33 11.12
N VAL A 17 2.59 -7.10 10.48
CA VAL A 17 3.33 -6.66 9.28
C VAL A 17 2.38 -6.39 8.11
N PHE A 18 1.37 -7.22 7.91
CA PHE A 18 0.32 -6.99 6.92
C PHE A 18 -0.44 -5.68 7.19
N TYR A 19 -0.83 -5.43 8.44
CA TYR A 19 -1.55 -4.21 8.81
C TYR A 19 -0.69 -2.95 8.62
N GLU A 20 0.59 -3.03 9.00
CA GLU A 20 1.56 -1.94 8.80
C GLU A 20 1.81 -1.67 7.31
N ALA A 21 1.92 -2.69 6.47
CA ALA A 21 2.08 -2.51 5.02
C ALA A 21 0.91 -1.71 4.41
N GLY A 22 -0.33 -2.02 4.80
CA GLY A 22 -1.52 -1.26 4.37
C GLY A 22 -1.51 0.18 4.90
N THR A 23 -1.10 0.36 6.16
CA THR A 23 -0.96 1.70 6.77
C THR A 23 0.07 2.55 6.03
N MET A 24 1.21 1.98 5.65
CA MET A 24 2.23 2.64 4.84
C MET A 24 1.68 3.08 3.49
N LEU A 25 1.02 2.17 2.75
CA LEU A 25 0.43 2.52 1.45
C LEU A 25 -0.62 3.63 1.58
N GLY A 26 -1.47 3.58 2.62
CA GLY A 26 -2.42 4.66 2.90
C GLY A 26 -1.74 6.03 3.08
N GLY A 27 -0.62 6.07 3.80
CA GLY A 27 0.19 7.27 3.93
C GLY A 27 0.73 7.79 2.59
N TRP A 28 1.21 6.90 1.72
CA TRP A 28 1.69 7.25 0.38
C TRP A 28 0.59 7.81 -0.51
N LEU A 29 -0.58 7.18 -0.53
CA LEU A 29 -1.73 7.62 -1.33
C LEU A 29 -2.25 8.99 -0.88
N VAL A 30 -2.34 9.22 0.43
CA VAL A 30 -2.71 10.54 0.99
C VAL A 30 -1.68 11.61 0.60
N ALA A 31 -0.39 11.30 0.63
CA ALA A 31 0.64 12.23 0.19
C ALA A 31 0.53 12.54 -1.31
N ALA A 32 0.35 11.54 -2.16
CA ALA A 32 0.19 11.69 -3.60
C ALA A 32 -1.07 12.52 -3.96
N LYS A 33 -2.19 12.26 -3.28
CA LYS A 33 -3.42 13.08 -3.38
C LYS A 33 -3.16 14.54 -3.08
N ARG A 34 -2.48 14.83 -1.96
CA ARG A 34 -2.17 16.22 -1.56
C ARG A 34 -1.30 16.93 -2.59
N GLU A 35 -0.33 16.23 -3.15
CA GLU A 35 0.53 16.77 -4.21
C GLU A 35 -0.24 17.04 -5.51
N ALA A 36 -1.10 16.11 -5.93
CA ALA A 36 -1.96 16.29 -7.10
C ALA A 36 -2.88 17.52 -6.93
N LEU A 37 -3.49 17.68 -5.75
CA LEU A 37 -4.30 18.86 -5.41
C LEU A 37 -3.49 20.15 -5.46
N ALA A 38 -2.26 20.16 -4.92
CA ALA A 38 -1.39 21.34 -4.94
C ALA A 38 -1.05 21.79 -6.37
N ARG A 39 -1.08 20.87 -7.34
CA ARG A 39 -0.85 21.12 -8.77
C ARG A 39 -2.13 21.41 -9.56
N GLY A 40 -3.29 21.40 -8.90
CA GLY A 40 -4.60 21.56 -9.55
C GLY A 40 -5.03 20.33 -10.35
N ASN A 41 -4.37 19.17 -10.21
CA ASN A 41 -4.77 17.94 -10.87
C ASN A 41 -5.84 17.20 -10.03
N ILE A 42 -7.08 17.64 -10.17
CA ILE A 42 -8.22 17.11 -9.42
C ILE A 42 -8.53 15.65 -9.78
N ALA A 43 -8.32 15.26 -11.05
CA ALA A 43 -8.56 13.89 -11.50
C ALA A 43 -7.61 12.91 -10.80
N ALA A 44 -6.30 13.18 -10.81
CA ALA A 44 -5.33 12.33 -10.11
C ALA A 44 -5.58 12.29 -8.59
N ALA A 45 -5.98 13.42 -7.99
CA ALA A 45 -6.34 13.43 -6.57
C ALA A 45 -7.54 12.53 -6.24
N ALA A 46 -8.54 12.47 -7.13
CA ALA A 46 -9.68 11.58 -6.99
C ALA A 46 -9.30 10.11 -7.19
N GLU A 47 -8.39 9.82 -8.11
CA GLU A 47 -7.85 8.47 -8.33
C GLU A 47 -7.11 7.95 -7.08
N TYR A 48 -6.20 8.74 -6.50
CA TYR A 48 -5.50 8.35 -5.28
C TYR A 48 -6.43 8.18 -4.07
N GLU A 49 -7.49 8.98 -3.99
CA GLU A 49 -8.51 8.78 -2.94
C GLU A 49 -9.28 7.48 -3.13
N ALA A 50 -9.71 7.19 -4.36
CA ALA A 50 -10.43 5.96 -4.68
C ALA A 50 -9.54 4.73 -4.41
N GLU A 51 -8.26 4.80 -4.76
CA GLU A 51 -7.28 3.76 -4.47
C GLU A 51 -7.09 3.56 -2.96
N HIS A 52 -7.06 4.65 -2.18
CA HIS A 52 -6.96 4.57 -0.71
C HIS A 52 -8.18 3.87 -0.09
N ILE A 53 -9.38 4.20 -0.55
CA ILE A 53 -10.61 3.54 -0.09
C ILE A 53 -10.59 2.05 -0.46
N ALA A 54 -10.26 1.72 -1.71
CA ALA A 54 -10.17 0.33 -2.16
C ALA A 54 -9.15 -0.47 -1.34
N MET A 55 -8.01 0.12 -0.99
CA MET A 55 -7.02 -0.53 -0.14
C MET A 55 -7.56 -0.82 1.27
N LEU A 56 -8.35 0.09 1.85
CA LEU A 56 -9.00 -0.15 3.15
C LEU A 56 -9.99 -1.31 3.07
N ASP A 57 -10.80 -1.36 2.01
CA ASP A 57 -11.75 -2.46 1.77
C ASP A 57 -10.99 -3.79 1.59
N GLU A 58 -9.92 -3.81 0.79
CA GLU A 58 -9.06 -4.98 0.61
C GLU A 58 -8.44 -5.47 1.93
N ARG A 59 -8.06 -4.54 2.82
CA ARG A 59 -7.49 -4.89 4.12
C ARG A 59 -8.52 -5.53 5.03
N ASP A 60 -9.74 -4.99 5.04
CA ASP A 60 -10.84 -5.47 5.88
C ASP A 60 -11.36 -6.85 5.41
N ASP A 61 -11.22 -7.17 4.13
CA ASP A 61 -11.59 -8.47 3.54
C ASP A 61 -10.57 -9.59 3.84
N VAL A 62 -9.34 -9.27 4.24
CA VAL A 62 -8.32 -10.28 4.55
C VAL A 62 -8.47 -10.80 5.98
N GLY A 63 -8.70 -12.11 6.09
CA GLY A 63 -8.81 -12.79 7.38
C GLY A 63 -7.50 -12.75 8.19
N ALA A 64 -7.61 -12.61 9.51
CA ALA A 64 -6.46 -12.52 10.42
C ALA A 64 -5.54 -13.75 10.43
N PHE A 65 -5.99 -14.89 9.91
CA PHE A 65 -5.21 -16.13 9.79
C PHE A 65 -4.98 -16.56 8.33
N ASP A 66 -5.41 -15.76 7.35
CA ASP A 66 -5.17 -16.05 5.94
C ASP A 66 -3.77 -15.60 5.54
N ARG A 67 -2.78 -16.43 5.86
CA ARG A 67 -1.36 -16.15 5.59
C ARG A 67 -1.10 -15.87 4.12
N VAL A 68 -1.74 -16.62 3.23
CA VAL A 68 -1.53 -16.49 1.78
C VAL A 68 -2.01 -15.13 1.31
N ALA A 69 -3.20 -14.71 1.72
CA ALA A 69 -3.74 -13.40 1.36
C ALA A 69 -2.92 -12.25 1.99
N GLN A 70 -2.50 -12.39 3.25
CA GLN A 70 -1.67 -11.40 3.95
C GLN A 70 -0.34 -11.15 3.21
N ILE A 71 0.38 -12.23 2.86
CA ILE A 71 1.65 -12.14 2.14
C ILE A 71 1.45 -11.49 0.77
N ALA A 72 0.44 -11.93 0.01
CA ALA A 72 0.15 -11.37 -1.30
C ALA A 72 -0.14 -9.86 -1.25
N LYS A 73 -0.86 -9.41 -0.21
CA LYS A 73 -1.15 -7.98 -0.01
C LYS A 73 0.08 -7.18 0.43
N ILE A 74 0.91 -7.72 1.32
CA ILE A 74 2.19 -7.08 1.68
C ILE A 74 3.03 -6.82 0.43
N GLU A 75 3.23 -7.85 -0.40
CA GLU A 75 4.02 -7.72 -1.63
C GLU A 75 3.41 -6.71 -2.61
N GLN A 76 2.09 -6.79 -2.85
CA GLN A 76 1.38 -5.88 -3.74
C GLN A 76 1.52 -4.42 -3.27
N TRP A 77 1.29 -4.16 -1.98
CA TRP A 77 1.30 -2.81 -1.43
C TRP A 77 2.71 -2.23 -1.34
N HIS A 78 3.74 -3.04 -1.07
CA HIS A 78 5.14 -2.60 -1.13
C HIS A 78 5.56 -2.19 -2.54
N VAL A 79 5.19 -2.97 -3.57
CA VAL A 79 5.43 -2.60 -4.97
C VAL A 79 4.78 -1.26 -5.27
N ARG A 80 3.52 -1.06 -4.86
CA ARG A 80 2.82 0.19 -5.09
C ARG A 80 3.46 1.39 -4.36
N CYS A 81 3.92 1.20 -3.12
CA CYS A 81 4.68 2.24 -2.41
C CYS A 81 5.94 2.64 -3.20
N ALA A 82 6.68 1.66 -3.73
CA ALA A 82 7.88 1.92 -4.54
C ALA A 82 7.56 2.66 -5.85
N GLU A 83 6.44 2.34 -6.50
CA GLU A 83 5.97 3.07 -7.69
C GLU A 83 5.64 4.54 -7.37
N LEU A 84 4.95 4.80 -6.25
CA LEU A 84 4.60 6.15 -5.81
C LEU A 84 5.84 6.96 -5.43
N ASP A 85 6.84 6.33 -4.83
CA ASP A 85 8.13 6.97 -4.54
C ASP A 85 8.88 7.33 -5.83
N ALA A 86 8.97 6.39 -6.78
CA ALA A 86 9.58 6.63 -8.09
C ALA A 86 8.89 7.76 -8.87
N GLN A 87 7.56 7.84 -8.80
CA GLN A 87 6.78 8.94 -9.41
C GLN A 87 7.16 10.30 -8.81
N LYS A 88 7.38 10.39 -7.48
CA LYS A 88 7.83 11.64 -6.84
C LYS A 88 9.23 12.05 -7.31
N VAL A 89 10.16 11.11 -7.42
CA VAL A 89 11.54 11.40 -7.86
C VAL A 89 11.58 11.96 -9.28
N LEU A 90 10.82 11.37 -10.21
CA LEU A 90 10.73 11.84 -11.61
C LEU A 90 10.15 13.25 -11.73
N VAL A 91 9.28 13.60 -10.80
CA VAL A 91 8.55 14.86 -10.79
C VAL A 91 9.35 16.00 -10.11
N ALA A 92 10.32 15.65 -9.26
CA ALA A 92 11.21 16.60 -8.58
C ALA A 92 12.50 16.93 -9.38
N SER A 93 12.74 16.24 -10.50
CA SER A 93 13.91 16.41 -11.39
C SER A 93 13.61 17.36 -12.55
#